data_AF-M2YTV2-F1
#
_entry.id   AF-M2YTV2-F1
#
_cell.length_a   1.000
_cell.length_b   1.000
_cell.length_c   1.000
_cell.angle_alpha   90.00
_cell.angle_beta   90.00
_cell.angle_gamma   90.00
#
_symmetry.space_group_name_H-M   'P 1'
#
loop_
_entity.id
_entity.type
_entity.pdbx_description
1 polymer ?
#
loop_
_entity_poly.entity_id
_entity_poly.type
_entity_poly.pdbx_seq_one_letter_code
_entity_poly.pdbx_strand_id
1 'polypeptide(L)'
;MWPELAAGNGKGGAPPMPLGVLMPSLELASWLDRYVDRIVRADPKGDDALASEQRVDLMVGLAKAAEALRASARCDPESAEYELRSALELMRGIDLDRFALFAH
;
A
#
# COMPACT_ATOMS: atom_id res chain seq x y z
N MET A 1 -29.05 -15.99 -20.51
CA MET A 1 -29.76 -14.77 -20.96
C MET A 1 -29.06 -13.60 -20.30
N TRP A 2 -28.37 -12.76 -21.09
CA TRP A 2 -27.63 -11.58 -20.59
C TRP A 2 -28.58 -10.49 -20.05
N PRO A 3 -28.03 -9.41 -19.46
CA PRO A 3 -27.78 -8.26 -20.34
C PRO A 3 -26.36 -7.70 -20.27
N GLU A 4 -25.91 -7.24 -21.43
CA GLU A 4 -24.76 -6.40 -21.68
C GLU A 4 -24.88 -5.05 -20.96
N LEU A 5 -23.76 -4.51 -20.49
CA LEU A 5 -23.56 -3.07 -20.34
C LEU A 5 -22.23 -2.71 -21.00
N ALA A 6 -22.35 -2.18 -22.22
CA ALA A 6 -21.28 -1.46 -22.88
C ALA A 6 -21.18 -0.03 -22.34
N ALA A 7 -19.93 0.45 -22.25
CA ALA A 7 -19.45 1.81 -22.53
C ALA A 7 -18.55 2.39 -21.42
N GLY A 8 -17.32 2.75 -21.80
CA GLY A 8 -16.47 3.61 -20.98
C GLY A 8 -14.98 3.58 -21.34
N ASN A 9 -14.61 4.09 -22.52
CA ASN A 9 -13.23 4.45 -22.83
C ASN A 9 -12.85 5.70 -22.00
N GLY A 10 -11.81 5.63 -21.16
CA GLY A 10 -11.36 6.79 -20.37
C GLY A 10 -10.13 6.55 -19.51
N LYS A 11 -8.98 7.07 -19.96
CA LYS A 11 -7.76 7.47 -19.23
C LYS A 11 -7.60 7.06 -17.75
N GLY A 12 -6.52 6.32 -17.47
CA GLY A 12 -5.72 6.48 -16.24
C GLY A 12 -6.46 6.37 -14.92
N GLY A 13 -7.36 5.39 -14.77
CA GLY A 13 -8.06 5.15 -13.50
C GLY A 13 -7.19 4.37 -12.52
N ALA A 14 -6.99 4.90 -11.32
CA ALA A 14 -6.47 4.14 -10.20
C ALA A 14 -7.23 2.81 -10.05
N PRO A 15 -6.58 1.69 -9.67
CA PRO A 15 -7.32 0.47 -9.37
C PRO A 15 -8.30 0.79 -8.23
N PRO A 16 -9.60 0.46 -8.39
CA PRO A 16 -10.61 0.80 -7.41
C PRO A 16 -10.22 0.21 -6.05
N MET A 17 -10.19 1.05 -5.03
CA MET A 17 -10.03 0.60 -3.65
C MET A 17 -11.25 -0.29 -3.33
N PRO A 18 -11.10 -1.57 -2.96
CA PRO A 18 -12.23 -2.39 -2.60
C PRO A 18 -12.66 -2.00 -1.18
N LEU A 19 -13.58 -1.05 -1.08
CA LEU A 19 -14.28 -0.74 0.15
C LEU A 19 -15.05 -2.00 0.59
N GLY A 20 -14.55 -2.69 1.62
CA GLY A 20 -15.30 -3.72 2.34
C GLY A 20 -15.21 -5.16 1.80
N VAL A 21 -14.32 -5.47 0.85
CA VAL A 21 -14.10 -6.85 0.40
C VAL A 21 -12.87 -7.42 1.10
N LEU A 22 -13.02 -8.61 1.70
CA LEU A 22 -11.90 -9.44 2.17
C LEU A 22 -10.97 -9.70 0.98
N MET A 23 -9.90 -8.93 0.89
CA MET A 23 -8.88 -9.12 -0.12
C MET A 23 -7.98 -10.30 0.29
N PRO A 24 -7.70 -11.24 -0.62
CA PRO A 24 -6.70 -12.28 -0.37
C PRO A 24 -5.34 -11.65 0.00
N SER A 25 -4.63 -12.24 0.96
CA SER A 25 -3.37 -11.68 1.49
C SER A 25 -2.34 -11.35 0.40
N LEU A 26 -2.26 -12.17 -0.65
CA LEU A 26 -1.33 -11.94 -1.76
C LEU A 26 -1.75 -10.77 -2.66
N GLU A 27 -3.05 -10.59 -2.89
CA GLU A 27 -3.55 -9.42 -3.62
C GLU A 27 -3.29 -8.14 -2.84
N LEU A 28 -3.43 -8.19 -1.51
CA LEU A 28 -3.14 -7.07 -0.62
C LEU A 28 -1.64 -6.75 -0.61
N ALA A 29 -0.76 -7.77 -0.58
CA ALA A 29 0.67 -7.58 -0.70
C ALA A 29 1.04 -6.87 -2.01
N SER A 30 0.50 -7.33 -3.15
CA SER A 30 0.72 -6.68 -4.45
C SER A 30 0.12 -5.29 -4.56
N TRP A 31 -0.96 -5.01 -3.83
CA TRP A 31 -1.51 -3.66 -3.74
C TRP A 31 -0.58 -2.73 -2.95
N LEU A 32 -0.02 -3.20 -1.84
CA LEU A 32 0.94 -2.45 -1.03
C LEU A 32 2.21 -2.12 -1.82
N ASP A 33 2.77 -3.06 -2.59
CA ASP A 33 3.92 -2.80 -3.47
C ASP A 33 3.62 -1.65 -4.45
N ARG A 34 2.46 -1.72 -5.12
CA ARG A 34 2.02 -0.67 -6.05
C ARG A 34 1.75 0.67 -5.35
N TYR A 35 1.41 0.65 -4.07
CA TYR A 35 1.26 1.87 -3.29
C TYR A 35 2.63 2.49 -2.97
N VAL A 36 3.62 1.68 -2.60
CA VAL A 36 5.02 2.13 -2.45
C VAL A 36 5.54 2.75 -3.75
N ASP A 37 5.34 2.09 -4.90
CA ASP A 37 5.74 2.64 -6.20
C ASP A 37 5.09 4.01 -6.49
N ARG A 38 3.84 4.22 -6.05
CA ARG A 38 3.17 5.51 -6.18
C ARG A 38 3.79 6.56 -5.27
N ILE A 39 4.11 6.21 -4.02
CA ILE A 39 4.78 7.12 -3.08
C ILE A 39 6.15 7.56 -3.63
N VAL A 40 6.93 6.63 -4.19
CA VAL A 40 8.23 6.91 -4.82
C VAL A 40 8.09 7.91 -5.97
N ARG A 41 7.06 7.75 -6.80
CA ARG A 41 6.81 8.60 -7.98
C ARG A 41 6.19 9.94 -7.64
N ALA A 42 5.46 10.03 -6.53
CA ALA A 42 4.73 11.23 -6.13
C ALA A 42 5.62 12.32 -5.52
N ASP A 43 6.93 12.29 -5.79
CA ASP A 43 7.94 13.16 -5.19
C ASP A 43 7.47 14.62 -5.10
N PRO A 44 7.04 15.09 -3.91
CA PRO A 44 6.63 16.45 -3.73
C PRO A 44 7.91 17.28 -3.72
N LYS A 45 8.01 18.16 -4.72
CA LYS A 45 8.97 19.26 -4.74
C LYS A 45 8.70 20.14 -3.52
N GLY A 46 9.30 19.81 -2.39
CA GLY A 46 9.06 20.45 -1.10
C GLY A 46 10.02 19.90 -0.06
N ASP A 47 11.06 20.67 0.19
CA ASP A 47 12.31 20.36 0.89
C ASP A 47 12.11 20.26 2.42
N ASP A 48 11.25 19.35 2.89
CA ASP A 48 11.11 19.03 4.31
C ASP A 48 11.81 17.70 4.63
N ALA A 49 12.94 17.78 5.31
CA ALA A 49 13.72 16.61 5.75
C ALA A 49 12.89 15.66 6.60
N LEU A 50 11.99 16.17 7.45
CA LEU A 50 11.12 15.34 8.29
C LEU A 50 10.10 14.57 7.43
N ALA A 51 9.54 15.22 6.41
CA ALA A 51 8.63 14.56 5.46
C ALA A 51 9.34 13.50 4.63
N SER A 52 10.62 13.70 4.33
CA SER A 52 11.45 12.76 3.59
C SER A 52 11.74 11.50 4.42
N GLU A 53 12.16 11.68 5.69
CA GLU A 53 12.40 10.56 6.62
C GLU A 53 11.12 9.75 6.87
N GLN A 54 10.01 10.42 7.21
CA GLN A 54 8.72 9.77 7.40
C GLN A 54 8.25 9.02 6.14
N ARG A 55 8.56 9.54 4.94
CA ARG A 55 8.22 8.84 3.69
C ARG A 55 9.01 7.55 3.55
N VAL A 56 10.32 7.58 3.84
CA VAL A 56 11.17 6.39 3.79
C VAL A 56 10.64 5.34 4.75
N ASP A 57 10.37 5.73 6.00
CA ASP A 57 9.82 4.82 7.01
C ASP A 57 8.46 4.25 6.59
N LEU A 58 7.58 5.07 5.99
CA LEU A 58 6.31 4.62 5.44
C LEU A 58 6.51 3.60 4.32
N MET A 59 7.39 3.87 3.35
CA MET A 59 7.66 2.97 2.24
C MET A 59 8.22 1.62 2.72
N VAL A 60 9.18 1.66 3.64
CA VAL A 60 9.76 0.43 4.21
C VAL A 60 8.73 -0.32 5.04
N GLY A 61 7.92 0.39 5.84
CA GLY A 61 6.85 -0.20 6.63
C GLY A 61 5.81 -0.92 5.76
N LEU A 62 5.37 -0.29 4.67
CA LEU A 62 4.43 -0.90 3.72
C LEU A 62 5.03 -2.12 3.00
N ALA A 63 6.30 -2.08 2.61
CA ALA A 63 6.99 -3.21 2.00
C ALA A 63 7.10 -4.40 2.97
N LYS A 64 7.38 -4.14 4.25
CA LYS A 64 7.39 -5.17 5.30
C LYS A 64 6.00 -5.75 5.56
N ALA A 65 4.95 -4.93 5.57
CA ALA A 65 3.58 -5.42 5.65
C ALA A 65 3.23 -6.33 4.46
N ALA A 66 3.67 -5.99 3.24
CA ALA A 66 3.51 -6.84 2.08
C ALA A 66 4.24 -8.19 2.25
N GLU A 67 5.47 -8.18 2.78
CA GLU A 67 6.21 -9.42 3.03
C GLU A 67 5.58 -10.27 4.14
N ALA A 68 5.05 -9.66 5.20
CA ALA A 68 4.30 -10.37 6.24
C ALA A 68 3.10 -11.13 5.67
N LEU A 69 2.37 -10.52 4.73
CA LEU A 69 1.25 -11.14 4.03
C LEU A 69 1.70 -12.30 3.14
N ARG A 70 2.84 -12.17 2.44
CA ARG A 70 3.42 -13.27 1.65
C ARG A 70 3.90 -14.42 2.54
N ALA A 71 4.56 -14.12 3.66
CA ALA A 71 4.99 -15.12 4.63
C ALA A 71 3.79 -15.89 5.21
N SER A 72 2.72 -15.17 5.58
CA SER A 72 1.47 -15.78 6.02
C SER A 72 0.87 -16.70 4.94
N ALA A 73 0.87 -16.29 3.67
CA ALA A 73 0.40 -17.11 2.56
C ALA A 73 1.26 -18.36 2.29
N ARG A 74 2.55 -18.33 2.66
CA ARG A 74 3.47 -19.47 2.63
C ARG A 74 3.38 -20.34 3.90
N CYS A 75 2.44 -20.08 4.80
CA CYS A 75 2.30 -20.74 6.09
C CYS A 75 3.55 -20.60 6.98
N ASP A 76 4.23 -19.46 6.91
CA ASP A 76 5.38 -19.11 7.74
C ASP A 76 4.99 -18.02 8.77
N PRO A 77 4.42 -18.42 9.93
CA PRO A 77 3.89 -17.48 10.91
C PRO A 77 4.98 -16.69 11.65
N GLU A 78 6.16 -17.28 11.88
CA GLU A 78 7.27 -16.61 12.57
C GLU A 78 7.78 -15.43 11.75
N SER A 79 8.04 -15.65 10.45
CA SER A 79 8.43 -14.56 9.55
C SER A 79 7.31 -13.53 9.40
N ALA A 80 6.05 -13.97 9.30
CA ALA A 80 4.91 -13.06 9.17
C ALA A 80 4.80 -12.12 10.39
N GLU A 81 4.93 -12.66 11.59
CA GLU A 81 4.87 -11.89 12.83
C GLU A 81 6.06 -10.93 12.95
N TYR A 82 7.27 -11.39 12.61
CA TYR A 82 8.48 -10.57 12.62
C TYR A 82 8.34 -9.36 11.68
N GLU A 83 7.96 -9.60 10.42
CA GLU A 83 7.81 -8.54 9.43
C GLU A 83 6.68 -7.58 9.79
N LEU A 84 5.54 -8.09 10.29
CA LEU A 84 4.42 -7.24 10.71
C LEU A 84 4.80 -6.35 11.89
N ARG A 85 5.51 -6.88 12.89
CA ARG A 85 5.99 -6.07 14.02
C ARG A 85 6.94 -4.98 13.56
N SER A 86 7.89 -5.32 12.69
CA SER A 86 8.83 -4.35 12.14
C SER A 86 8.12 -3.28 11.29
N ALA A 87 7.08 -3.65 10.54
CA ALA A 87 6.25 -2.72 9.79
C ALA A 87 5.53 -1.72 10.72
N LEU A 88 4.95 -2.21 11.83
CA LEU A 88 4.23 -1.38 12.80
C LEU A 88 5.16 -0.39 13.52
N GLU A 89 6.38 -0.81 13.89
CA GLU A 89 7.34 0.10 14.53
C GLU A 89 7.79 1.22 13.57
N LEU A 90 8.01 0.92 12.29
CA LEU A 90 8.35 1.94 11.29
C LEU A 90 7.21 2.92 11.04
N MET A 91 5.97 2.43 11.01
CA MET A 91 4.79 3.27 10.77
C MET A 91 4.34 4.04 12.02
N ARG A 92 4.97 3.80 13.17
CA ARG A 92 4.59 4.42 14.43
C ARG A 92 4.91 5.91 14.43
N GLY A 93 3.87 6.73 14.58
CA GLY A 93 4.03 8.18 14.66
C GLY A 93 4.22 8.87 13.30
N ILE A 94 4.07 8.14 12.19
CA ILE A 94 3.95 8.73 10.86
C ILE A 94 2.59 9.44 10.77
N ASP A 95 2.61 10.70 10.34
CA ASP A 95 1.41 11.43 9.95
C ASP A 95 0.91 10.91 8.60
N LEU A 96 0.03 9.89 8.63
CA LEU A 96 -0.49 9.24 7.44
C LEU A 96 -1.38 10.19 6.60
N ASP A 97 -2.02 11.18 7.21
CA ASP A 97 -2.87 12.15 6.50
C ASP A 97 -2.03 13.00 5.54
N ARG A 98 -0.77 13.26 5.92
CA ARG A 98 0.21 13.95 5.06
C ARG A 98 0.57 13.17 3.80
N PHE A 99 0.47 11.84 3.84
CA PHE A 99 0.81 10.94 2.73
C PHE A 99 -0.43 10.31 2.06
N ALA A 100 -1.63 10.68 2.48
CA ALA A 100 -2.86 10.31 1.82
C ALA A 100 -2.89 10.95 0.43
N LEU A 101 -2.26 10.29 -0.55
CA LEU A 101 -2.32 10.67 -1.96
C LEU A 101 -3.79 10.60 -2.36
N PHE A 102 -4.39 11.77 -2.63
CA PHE A 102 -5.80 11.96 -2.97
C PHE A 102 -6.39 10.75 -3.73
N ALA A 103 -7.32 10.06 -3.08
CA ALA A 103 -8.24 9.15 -3.76
C ALA A 103 -9.27 9.99 -4.53
N HIS A 104 -8.84 10.57 -5.66
CA HIS A 104 -9.70 11.23 -6.64
C HIS A 104 -9.41 10.69 -8.03
#